data_AF-A0A5C6P5Z5-F1
#
_entry.id   AF-A0A5C6P5Z5-F1
#
_cell.length_a   1.000
_cell.length_b   1.000
_cell.length_c   1.000
_cell.angle_alpha   90.00
_cell.angle_beta   90.00
_cell.angle_gamma   90.00
#
_symmetry.space_group_name_H-M   'P 1'
#
loop_
_entity.id
_entity.type
_entity.pdbx_description
1 polymer ?
#
loop_
_entity_poly.entity_id
_entity_poly.type
_entity_poly.pdbx_seq_one_letter_code
_entity_poly.pdbx_strand_id
1 'polypeptide(L)'
;MDIEHFQGGPFWCFRFMRRRHLSIRARTTVAQRLPADYQERVAIFRTYCRDKITAPSHITNMDEIPLTFDIPLTHTVEKKWTSMVVIRTTGHEKSSFTVVLGCHGNGQSTG
;
A
#
# COMPACT_ATOMS: atom_id res chain seq x y z
N MET A 1 21.86 -16.08 29.92
CA MET A 1 22.35 -16.91 28.80
C MET A 1 23.29 -16.03 28.00
N ASP A 2 24.59 -16.19 28.19
CA ASP A 2 25.60 -15.55 27.33
C ASP A 2 25.66 -16.32 26.02
N ILE A 3 25.45 -15.62 24.91
CA ILE A 3 25.55 -16.18 23.56
C ILE A 3 26.73 -15.53 22.86
N GLU A 4 27.91 -15.62 23.47
CA GLU A 4 29.14 -15.17 22.84
C GLU A 4 29.44 -16.13 21.67
N HIS A 5 29.56 -15.60 20.45
CA HIS A 5 29.82 -16.30 19.18
C HIS A 5 28.64 -16.91 18.40
N PHE A 6 27.43 -16.38 18.55
CA PHE A 6 26.32 -16.76 17.67
C PHE A 6 26.60 -16.42 16.19
N GLN A 7 26.73 -17.46 15.34
CA GLN A 7 26.90 -17.34 13.88
C GLN A 7 25.59 -17.73 13.17
N GLY A 8 24.69 -16.75 13.01
CA GLY A 8 23.38 -16.95 12.37
C GLY A 8 23.42 -16.75 10.86
N GLY A 9 23.55 -17.83 10.09
CA GLY A 9 23.38 -17.78 8.62
C GLY A 9 21.91 -17.83 8.17
N PRO A 10 21.59 -17.53 6.89
CA PRO A 10 20.22 -17.57 6.36
C PRO A 10 19.50 -18.90 6.62
N PHE A 11 20.23 -20.02 6.50
CA PHE A 11 19.72 -21.36 6.83
C PHE A 11 19.30 -21.52 8.29
N TRP A 12 19.98 -20.85 9.23
CA TRP A 12 19.59 -20.84 10.63
C TRP A 12 18.24 -20.15 10.80
N CYS A 13 18.05 -18.98 10.18
CA CYS A 13 16.78 -18.23 10.21
C CYS A 13 15.62 -19.08 9.67
N PHE A 14 15.77 -19.69 8.49
CA PHE A 14 14.73 -20.56 7.92
C PHE A 14 14.43 -21.78 8.81
N ARG A 15 15.46 -22.44 9.35
CA ARG A 15 15.28 -23.60 10.24
C ARG A 15 14.64 -23.20 11.57
N PHE A 16 14.94 -22.02 12.10
CA PHE A 16 14.34 -21.47 13.30
C PHE A 16 12.85 -21.15 13.07
N MET A 17 12.53 -20.42 12.00
CA MET A 17 11.15 -20.12 11.63
C MET A 17 10.33 -21.40 11.43
N ARG A 18 10.89 -22.43 10.77
CA ARG A 18 10.21 -23.72 10.60
C ARG A 18 9.94 -24.42 11.93
N ARG A 19 10.91 -24.46 12.85
CA ARG A 19 10.77 -25.08 14.18
C ARG A 19 9.76 -24.36 15.07
N ARG A 20 9.63 -23.04 14.91
CA ARG A 20 8.71 -22.21 15.69
C ARG A 20 7.37 -21.97 15.01
N HIS A 21 7.11 -22.64 13.88
CA HIS A 21 5.91 -22.44 13.06
C HIS A 21 5.67 -20.97 12.68
N LEU A 22 6.73 -20.25 12.33
CA LEU A 22 6.68 -18.87 11.87
C LEU A 22 6.70 -18.79 10.35
N SER A 23 6.13 -17.74 9.80
CA SER A 23 6.14 -17.40 8.37
C SER A 23 6.19 -15.89 8.18
N ILE A 24 6.83 -15.46 7.09
CA ILE A 24 6.70 -14.08 6.62
C ILE A 24 5.30 -13.95 6.01
N ARG A 25 4.56 -12.95 6.44
CA ARG A 25 3.19 -12.67 5.99
C ARG A 25 3.07 -11.21 5.56
N ALA A 26 2.36 -10.98 4.47
CA ALA A 26 2.04 -9.64 3.99
C ALA A 26 0.83 -9.05 4.74
N ARG A 27 0.76 -7.73 4.85
CA ARG A 27 -0.41 -6.99 5.36
C ARG A 27 -1.66 -7.37 4.56
N THR A 28 -2.69 -7.87 5.23
CA THR A 28 -4.03 -7.98 4.63
C THR A 28 -4.75 -6.64 4.74
N THR A 29 -5.16 -6.09 3.60
CA THR A 29 -6.02 -4.88 3.54
C THR A 29 -7.43 -5.29 3.20
N VAL A 30 -8.41 -4.70 3.88
CA VAL A 30 -9.83 -4.92 3.58
C VAL A 30 -10.19 -4.00 2.43
N ALA A 31 -10.46 -4.58 1.25
CA ALA A 31 -10.97 -3.83 0.12
C ALA A 31 -12.43 -3.45 0.37
N GLN A 32 -12.84 -2.25 -0.08
CA GLN A 32 -14.23 -1.84 -0.06
C GLN A 32 -15.03 -2.63 -1.12
N ARG A 33 -16.28 -2.98 -0.80
CA ARG A 33 -17.18 -3.61 -1.77
C ARG A 33 -17.61 -2.58 -2.82
N LEU A 34 -17.46 -2.92 -4.10
CA LEU A 34 -17.92 -2.07 -5.19
C LEU A 34 -19.47 -1.98 -5.20
N PRO A 35 -20.04 -0.81 -5.56
CA PRO A 35 -21.47 -0.67 -5.83
C PRO A 35 -21.97 -1.60 -6.94
N ALA A 36 -23.25 -1.97 -6.90
CA ALA A 36 -23.84 -2.89 -7.88
C ALA A 36 -23.88 -2.32 -9.32
N ASP A 37 -23.99 -0.99 -9.43
CA ASP A 37 -24.06 -0.20 -10.67
C ASP A 37 -22.67 0.28 -11.15
N TYR A 38 -21.58 -0.12 -10.50
CA TYR A 38 -20.23 0.38 -10.76
C TYR A 38 -19.84 0.27 -12.24
N GLN A 39 -20.08 -0.89 -12.87
CA GLN A 39 -19.69 -1.13 -14.27
C GLN A 39 -20.45 -0.22 -15.24
N GLU A 40 -21.74 -0.02 -15.01
CA GLU A 40 -22.58 0.84 -15.85
C GLU A 40 -22.13 2.30 -15.74
N ARG A 41 -21.91 2.80 -14.51
CA ARG A 41 -21.45 4.19 -14.29
C ARG A 41 -20.07 4.44 -14.88
N VAL A 42 -19.16 3.47 -14.78
CA VAL A 42 -17.83 3.56 -15.40
C VAL A 42 -17.94 3.61 -16.93
N ALA A 43 -18.85 2.83 -17.54
CA ALA A 43 -19.07 2.86 -18.98
C ALA A 43 -19.60 4.22 -19.45
N ILE A 44 -20.63 4.76 -18.78
CA ILE A 44 -21.21 6.08 -19.08
C ILE A 44 -20.15 7.17 -18.96
N PHE A 45 -19.37 7.16 -17.88
CA PHE A 45 -18.32 8.16 -17.65
C PHE A 45 -17.23 8.11 -18.72
N ARG A 46 -16.79 6.90 -19.12
CA ARG A 46 -15.79 6.74 -20.19
C ARG A 46 -16.27 7.27 -21.53
N THR A 47 -17.53 7.02 -21.89
CA THR A 47 -18.13 7.57 -23.12
C THR A 47 -18.18 9.09 -23.06
N TYR A 48 -18.68 9.65 -21.94
CA TYR A 48 -18.71 11.09 -21.72
C TYR A 48 -17.33 11.76 -21.86
N CYS A 49 -16.31 11.18 -21.22
CA CYS A 49 -14.94 11.69 -21.31
C CYS A 49 -14.41 11.66 -22.75
N ARG A 50 -14.68 10.59 -23.50
CA ARG A 50 -14.26 10.49 -24.90
C ARG A 50 -14.89 11.58 -25.76
N ASP A 51 -16.15 11.90 -25.52
CA ASP A 51 -16.89 12.89 -26.31
C ASP A 51 -16.51 14.33 -25.94
N LYS A 52 -16.10 14.58 -24.68
CA LYS A 52 -15.81 15.92 -24.17
C LYS A 52 -14.34 16.30 -24.20
N ILE A 53 -13.43 15.34 -24.14
CA ILE A 53 -11.98 15.61 -24.16
C ILE A 53 -11.53 15.77 -25.62
N THR A 54 -11.37 17.02 -26.04
CA THR A 54 -10.89 17.36 -27.40
C THR A 54 -9.38 17.52 -27.45
N ALA A 55 -8.76 18.01 -26.37
CA ALA A 55 -7.32 18.22 -26.24
C ALA A 55 -6.85 17.69 -24.88
N PRO A 56 -6.36 16.43 -24.79
CA PRO A 56 -5.86 15.86 -23.55
C PRO A 56 -4.73 16.68 -22.91
N SER A 57 -3.95 17.39 -23.73
CA SER A 57 -2.88 18.29 -23.30
C SER A 57 -3.36 19.40 -22.38
N HIS A 58 -4.63 19.83 -22.46
CA HIS A 58 -5.19 20.91 -21.63
C HIS A 58 -5.81 20.42 -20.32
N ILE A 59 -5.81 19.10 -20.08
CA ILE A 59 -6.34 18.54 -18.85
C ILE A 59 -5.31 18.72 -17.74
N THR A 60 -5.74 19.29 -16.62
CA THR A 60 -4.97 19.28 -15.38
C THR A 60 -5.67 18.31 -14.42
N ASN A 61 -4.95 17.30 -13.97
CA ASN A 61 -5.40 16.43 -12.89
C ASN A 61 -4.78 16.91 -11.57
N MET A 62 -5.52 16.81 -10.48
CA MET A 62 -5.01 17.10 -9.15
C MET A 62 -5.61 16.09 -8.18
N ASP A 63 -4.79 15.53 -7.30
CA ASP A 63 -5.25 14.62 -6.27
C ASP A 63 -4.54 14.88 -4.94
N GLU A 64 -5.25 14.58 -3.85
CA GLU A 64 -4.76 14.69 -2.48
C GLU A 64 -4.44 13.31 -1.93
N ILE A 65 -3.21 13.09 -1.47
CA ILE A 65 -2.79 11.83 -0.85
C ILE A 65 -2.22 12.12 0.55
N PRO A 66 -2.75 11.46 1.61
CA PRO A 66 -2.12 11.50 2.92
C PRO A 66 -0.86 10.63 2.91
N LEU A 67 0.29 11.22 3.22
CA LEU A 67 1.53 10.50 3.46
C LEU A 67 1.73 10.34 4.97
N THR A 68 1.94 9.10 5.39
CA THR A 68 2.20 8.75 6.79
C THR A 68 3.70 8.91 7.09
N PHE A 69 4.03 9.36 8.31
CA PHE A 69 5.43 9.44 8.75
C PHE A 69 6.04 8.06 9.03
N ASP A 70 5.20 7.12 9.48
CA ASP A 70 5.58 5.73 9.70
C ASP A 70 5.34 4.95 8.40
N ILE A 71 6.41 4.38 7.82
CA ILE A 71 6.35 3.50 6.65
C ILE A 71 6.63 2.08 7.15
N PRO A 72 5.67 1.42 7.82
CA PRO A 72 5.91 0.10 8.35
C PRO A 72 6.14 -0.89 7.20
N LEU A 73 7.07 -1.82 7.41
CA LEU A 73 7.29 -2.89 6.44
C LEU A 73 5.97 -3.64 6.19
N THR A 74 5.65 -3.87 4.92
CA THR A 74 4.44 -4.59 4.50
C THR A 74 4.45 -6.07 4.89
N HIS A 75 5.57 -6.57 5.40
CA HIS A 75 5.78 -7.94 5.81
C HIS A 75 6.17 -8.02 7.29
N THR A 76 5.56 -8.96 8.01
CA THR A 76 5.93 -9.29 9.38
C THR A 76 6.10 -10.81 9.56
N VAL A 77 6.86 -11.21 10.58
CA VAL A 77 7.02 -12.60 10.97
C VAL A 77 5.91 -12.95 11.96
N GLU A 78 5.01 -13.83 11.55
CA GLU A 78 3.85 -14.23 12.35
C GLU A 78 3.71 -15.75 12.39
N LYS A 79 2.99 -16.27 13.40
CA LYS A 79 2.67 -17.70 13.46
C LYS A 79 1.88 -18.15 12.22
N LYS A 80 2.20 -19.34 11.75
CA LYS A 80 1.39 -20.05 10.76
C LYS A 80 0.00 -20.28 11.35
N TRP A 81 -1.03 -20.13 10.51
CA TRP A 81 -2.45 -20.26 10.87
C TRP A 81 -3.09 -19.10 11.63
N THR A 82 -2.38 -18.00 11.86
CA THR A 82 -3.03 -16.76 12.32
C THR A 82 -3.95 -16.21 11.23
N SER A 83 -5.21 -15.94 11.58
CA SER A 83 -6.26 -15.46 10.67
C SER A 83 -6.05 -14.00 10.24
N MET A 84 -5.44 -13.18 11.09
CA MET A 84 -5.18 -11.77 10.85
C MET A 84 -3.78 -11.39 11.31
N VAL A 85 -3.03 -10.72 10.45
CA VAL A 85 -1.65 -10.32 10.71
C VAL A 85 -1.66 -8.83 11.02
N VAL A 86 -1.51 -8.48 12.30
CA VAL A 86 -1.39 -7.10 12.76
C VAL A 86 0.08 -6.69 12.66
N ILE A 87 0.36 -5.63 11.93
CA ILE A 87 1.72 -5.08 11.85
C ILE A 87 1.95 -4.20 13.07
N ARG A 88 3.06 -4.44 13.77
CA ARG A 88 3.49 -3.57 14.84
C ARG A 88 4.02 -2.27 14.25
N THR A 89 3.43 -1.18 14.69
CA THR A 89 3.78 0.18 14.29
C THR A 89 4.32 0.95 15.47
N THR A 90 4.97 2.08 15.20
CA THR A 90 5.52 2.99 16.22
C THR A 90 4.44 3.72 17.03
N GLY A 91 3.15 3.54 16.71
CA GLY A 91 2.03 4.22 17.37
C GLY A 91 1.68 5.58 16.76
N HIS A 92 2.40 6.00 15.71
CA HIS A 92 2.16 7.22 14.95
C HIS A 92 1.35 6.99 13.66
N GLU A 93 0.52 5.95 13.62
CA GLU A 93 -0.18 5.49 12.41
C GLU A 93 -1.14 6.56 11.84
N LYS A 94 -1.59 7.46 12.73
CA LYS A 94 -2.50 8.57 12.41
C LYS A 94 -1.75 9.89 12.16
N SER A 95 -0.44 9.92 12.38
CA SER A 95 0.39 11.08 12.06
C SER A 95 0.71 11.01 10.56
N SER A 96 0.04 11.88 9.80
CA SER A 96 0.24 12.04 8.37
C SER A 96 0.30 13.52 8.02
N PHE A 97 0.92 13.82 6.90
CA PHE A 97 0.80 15.10 6.23
C PHE A 97 0.11 14.91 4.89
N THR A 98 -0.65 15.90 4.47
CA THR A 98 -1.32 15.91 3.18
C THR A 98 -0.35 16.40 2.11
N VAL A 99 -0.24 15.66 1.02
CA VAL A 99 0.41 16.13 -0.20
C VAL A 99 -0.65 16.25 -1.29
N VAL A 100 -0.64 17.39 -1.99
CA VAL A 100 -1.44 17.62 -3.18
C VAL A 100 -0.50 17.66 -4.38
N LEU A 101 -0.78 16.86 -5.40
CA LEU A 101 -0.01 16.88 -6.65
C LEU A 101 -0.92 17.21 -7.82
N GLY A 102 -0.53 18.22 -8.59
CA GLY A 102 -1.14 18.59 -9.87
C GLY A 102 -0.27 18.15 -11.04
N CYS A 103 -0.86 17.52 -12.04
CA CYS A 103 -0.20 17.14 -13.30
C CYS A 103 -1.00 17.68 -14.49
N HIS A 104 -0.32 18.38 -15.39
CA HIS A 104 -0.91 18.82 -16.66
C HIS A 104 -0.63 17.81 -17.78
N GLY A 105 -1.54 17.69 -18.74
CA GLY A 105 -1.42 16.77 -19.87
C GLY A 105 -0.23 17.03 -20.79
N ASN A 106 0.44 18.17 -20.66
CA ASN A 106 1.69 18.50 -21.36
C ASN A 106 2.96 18.11 -20.59
N GLY A 107 2.83 17.50 -19.40
CA GLY A 107 3.96 17.06 -18.57
C GLY A 107 4.67 18.16 -17.78
N GLN A 108 4.18 19.40 -17.78
CA GLN A 108 4.74 20.46 -16.93
C GLN A 108 4.14 20.39 -15.53
N SER A 109 4.99 20.15 -14.54
CA SER A 109 4.66 20.33 -13.13
C SER A 109 4.70 21.82 -12.81
N THR A 110 3.56 22.41 -12.44
CA THR A 110 3.53 23.71 -11.78
C THR A 110 3.92 23.48 -10.32
N GLY A 111 5.12 23.94 -9.95
CA GLY A 111 5.64 23.89 -8.58
C GLY A 111 5.15 25.04 -7.73
#